data_AF-A0A4Q9N3C9-F1
#
_entry.id   AF-A0A4Q9N3C9-F1
#
_cell.length_a   1.000
_cell.length_b   1.000
_cell.length_c   1.000
_cell.angle_alpha   90.00
_cell.angle_beta   90.00
_cell.angle_gamma   90.00
#
_symmetry.space_group_name_H-M   'P 1'
#
loop_
_entity.id
_entity.type
_entity.pdbx_description
1 polymer ?
#
loop_
_entity_poly.entity_id
_entity_poly.type
_entity_poly.pdbx_seq_one_letter_code
_entity_poly.pdbx_strand_id
1 'polypeptide(L)'
;MISFFPPPCPQLPEFQTLLVRGTYHASAPVHLLLSHCSGTPGARAICLTPQRESFRNALVELKDQWIEVHGGIGRTSAAALRTEIFYPPTLAHLRLTLSMLHEYDDTVHHRKTTLAVAPTLLVLHELSAYFTAQATQAT
;
A
#
# COMPACT_ATOMS: atom_id res chain seq x y z
N MET A 1 23.91 -17.16 -19.02
CA MET A 1 22.74 -16.39 -18.51
C MET A 1 23.09 -15.88 -17.12
N ILE A 2 23.11 -14.56 -16.93
CA ILE A 2 23.36 -13.95 -15.61
C ILE A 2 21.98 -13.81 -14.96
N SER A 3 21.67 -14.70 -14.01
CA SER A 3 20.50 -14.56 -13.14
C SER A 3 20.91 -13.76 -11.92
N PHE A 4 20.13 -12.76 -11.52
CA PHE A 4 20.33 -12.03 -10.25
C PHE A 4 20.18 -12.93 -9.01
N PHE A 5 19.54 -14.10 -9.16
CA PHE A 5 19.35 -15.08 -8.10
C PHE A 5 19.95 -16.43 -8.53
N PRO A 6 21.16 -16.78 -8.06
CA PRO A 6 21.76 -18.08 -8.34
C PRO A 6 20.96 -19.20 -7.64
N PRO A 7 20.73 -20.35 -8.29
CA PRO A 7 20.05 -21.49 -7.68
C PRO A 7 20.83 -22.08 -6.49
N PRO A 8 20.16 -22.67 -5.48
CA PRO A 8 18.71 -22.72 -5.29
C PRO A 8 18.20 -21.43 -4.64
N CYS A 9 17.47 -20.60 -5.39
CA CYS A 9 16.78 -19.45 -4.81
C CYS A 9 15.37 -19.86 -4.38
N PRO A 10 14.86 -19.34 -3.26
CA PRO A 10 13.45 -19.52 -2.90
C PRO A 10 12.59 -18.97 -4.03
N GLN A 11 11.69 -19.80 -4.55
CA GLN A 11 10.69 -19.34 -5.52
C GLN A 11 9.72 -18.42 -4.79
N LEU A 12 9.57 -17.20 -5.28
CA LEU A 12 8.52 -16.30 -4.82
C LEU A 12 7.16 -16.94 -5.18
N PRO A 13 6.14 -16.81 -4.31
CA PRO A 13 4.79 -17.27 -4.63
C PRO A 13 4.29 -16.57 -5.90
N GLU A 14 3.35 -17.18 -6.62
CA GLU A 14 2.75 -16.54 -7.79
C GLU A 14 2.03 -15.24 -7.35
N PHE A 15 2.39 -14.12 -7.95
CA PHE A 15 1.78 -12.82 -7.65
C PHE A 15 1.38 -12.11 -8.94
N GLN A 16 0.25 -11.41 -8.91
CA GLN A 16 -0.22 -10.59 -10.02
C GLN A 16 0.15 -9.13 -9.78
N THR A 17 0.72 -8.50 -10.80
CA THR A 17 1.08 -7.07 -10.77
C THR A 17 0.27 -6.29 -11.79
N LEU A 18 -0.30 -5.17 -11.36
CA LEU A 18 -0.94 -4.20 -12.23
C LEU A 18 -0.23 -2.86 -12.10
N LEU A 19 0.23 -2.30 -13.22
CA LEU A 19 0.79 -0.96 -13.27
C LEU A 19 -0.22 0.00 -13.90
N VAL A 20 -0.73 0.92 -13.09
CA VAL A 20 -1.60 2.01 -13.54
C VAL A 20 -0.74 3.24 -13.81
N ARG A 21 -0.90 3.87 -14.97
CA ARG A 21 -0.20 5.11 -15.36
C ARG A 21 -1.21 6.14 -15.83
N GLY A 22 -0.83 7.41 -15.70
CA GLY A 22 -1.65 8.55 -16.14
C GLY A 22 -2.49 9.14 -15.01
N THR A 23 -3.45 9.98 -15.39
CA THR A 23 -4.34 10.65 -14.44
C THR A 23 -5.38 9.67 -13.91
N TYR A 24 -5.41 9.49 -12.60
CA TYR A 24 -6.46 8.73 -11.91
C TYR A 24 -7.10 9.59 -10.83
N HIS A 25 -8.31 9.19 -10.42
CA HIS A 25 -9.06 9.85 -9.38
C HIS A 25 -8.31 9.75 -8.04
N ALA A 26 -8.18 10.84 -7.27
CA ALA A 26 -7.37 10.82 -6.05
C ALA A 26 -7.84 9.79 -4.99
N SER A 27 -9.13 9.44 -4.98
CA SER A 27 -9.69 8.38 -4.13
C SER A 27 -9.58 6.96 -4.72
N ALA A 28 -9.09 6.79 -5.94
CA ALA A 28 -8.98 5.48 -6.59
C ALA A 28 -8.19 4.45 -5.75
N PRO A 29 -7.06 4.80 -5.10
CA PRO A 29 -6.38 3.88 -4.19
C PRO A 29 -7.27 3.45 -3.03
N VAL A 30 -8.08 4.35 -2.46
CA VAL A 30 -9.00 4.04 -1.36
C VAL A 30 -10.09 3.08 -1.83
N HIS A 31 -10.72 3.35 -2.97
CA HIS A 31 -11.74 2.48 -3.56
C HIS A 31 -11.19 1.09 -3.88
N LEU A 32 -9.96 1.00 -4.38
CA LEU A 32 -9.31 -0.27 -4.67
C LEU A 32 -9.15 -1.12 -3.40
N LEU A 33 -8.62 -0.51 -2.33
CA LEU A 33 -8.44 -1.20 -1.04
C LEU A 33 -9.78 -1.69 -0.47
N LEU A 34 -10.79 -0.81 -0.48
CA LEU A 34 -12.13 -1.14 0.04
C LEU A 34 -12.82 -2.20 -0.79
N SER A 35 -12.74 -2.12 -2.12
CA SER A 35 -13.36 -3.08 -3.02
C SER A 35 -12.75 -4.47 -2.86
N HIS A 36 -11.41 -4.55 -2.80
CA HIS A 36 -10.69 -5.80 -2.55
C HIS A 36 -11.07 -6.42 -1.21
N CYS A 37 -11.03 -5.62 -0.13
CA CYS A 37 -11.37 -6.12 1.19
C CYS A 37 -12.87 -6.45 1.32
N SER A 38 -13.76 -5.77 0.62
CA SER A 38 -15.20 -6.07 0.63
C SER A 38 -15.53 -7.36 -0.12
N GLY A 39 -14.84 -7.60 -1.26
CA GLY A 39 -15.06 -8.77 -2.11
C GLY A 39 -14.43 -10.07 -1.59
N THR A 40 -13.35 -9.98 -0.81
CA THR A 40 -12.61 -11.15 -0.33
C THR A 40 -12.65 -11.24 1.20
N PRO A 41 -13.38 -12.21 1.77
CA PRO A 41 -13.38 -12.44 3.23
C PRO A 41 -11.98 -12.75 3.74
N GLY A 42 -11.57 -12.10 4.84
CA GLY A 42 -10.24 -12.29 5.43
C GLY A 42 -9.09 -11.58 4.69
N ALA A 43 -9.35 -10.93 3.55
CA ALA A 43 -8.33 -10.15 2.86
C ALA A 43 -7.90 -8.94 3.69
N ARG A 44 -6.59 -8.70 3.67
CA ARG A 44 -5.95 -7.48 4.16
C ARG A 44 -5.27 -6.77 3.01
N ALA A 45 -5.38 -5.45 2.96
CA ALA A 45 -4.78 -4.63 1.93
C ALA A 45 -3.94 -3.51 2.55
N ILE A 46 -2.77 -3.26 1.97
CA ILE A 46 -1.85 -2.22 2.44
C ILE A 46 -1.57 -1.25 1.31
N CYS A 47 -1.59 0.04 1.60
CA CYS A 47 -1.17 1.09 0.68
C CYS A 47 0.04 1.85 1.23
N LEU A 48 1.06 2.03 0.39
CA LEU A 48 2.25 2.80 0.69
C LEU A 48 2.22 4.07 -0.17
N THR A 49 2.23 5.25 0.45
CA THR A 49 2.19 6.53 -0.26
C THR A 49 3.19 7.54 0.35
N PRO A 50 4.00 8.26 -0.45
CA PRO A 50 5.11 9.07 0.05
C PRO A 50 4.71 10.25 0.93
N GLN A 51 3.65 10.97 0.54
CA GLN A 51 3.29 12.26 1.16
C GLN A 51 1.89 12.22 1.74
N ARG A 52 1.80 12.12 3.07
CA ARG A 52 0.52 12.08 3.79
C ARG A 52 -0.34 13.32 3.54
N GLU A 53 0.27 14.50 3.60
CA GLU A 53 -0.45 15.78 3.51
C GLU A 53 -1.02 15.99 2.11
N SER A 54 -0.19 15.82 1.08
CA SER A 54 -0.64 15.91 -0.32
C SER A 54 -1.77 14.93 -0.61
N PHE A 55 -1.61 13.65 -0.20
CA PHE A 55 -2.65 12.64 -0.40
C PHE A 55 -3.95 12.99 0.34
N ARG A 56 -3.86 13.41 1.61
CA ARG A 56 -5.03 13.82 2.40
C ARG A 56 -5.73 15.03 1.77
N ASN A 57 -4.97 16.04 1.38
CA ASN A 57 -5.53 17.27 0.81
C ASN A 57 -6.23 16.97 -0.51
N ALA A 58 -5.64 16.12 -1.37
CA ALA A 58 -6.27 15.67 -2.61
C ALA A 58 -7.59 14.93 -2.36
N LEU A 59 -7.66 14.06 -1.33
CA LEU A 59 -8.92 13.39 -0.96
C LEU A 59 -9.98 14.37 -0.44
N VAL A 60 -9.57 15.35 0.38
CA VAL A 60 -10.48 16.37 0.94
C VAL A 60 -10.99 17.31 -0.13
N GLU A 61 -10.14 17.71 -1.08
CA GLU A 61 -10.49 18.58 -2.20
C GLU A 61 -11.47 17.89 -3.15
N LEU A 62 -11.22 16.61 -3.44
CA LEU A 62 -12.04 15.80 -4.32
C LEU A 62 -13.48 15.62 -3.81
N LYS A 63 -13.67 15.59 -2.49
CA LYS A 63 -14.97 15.35 -1.82
C LYS A 63 -15.76 14.22 -2.48
N ASP A 64 -15.18 13.02 -2.43
CA ASP A 64 -15.79 11.84 -3.03
C ASP A 64 -17.17 11.53 -2.41
N GLN A 65 -18.22 11.75 -3.20
CA GLN A 65 -19.61 11.56 -2.79
C GLN A 65 -19.90 10.11 -2.38
N TRP A 66 -19.27 9.13 -3.03
CA TRP A 66 -19.50 7.72 -2.69
C TRP A 66 -18.98 7.45 -1.28
N ILE A 67 -17.78 7.94 -0.95
CA ILE A 67 -17.19 7.76 0.39
C ILE A 67 -18.01 8.51 1.44
N GLU A 68 -18.53 9.68 1.12
CA GLU A 68 -19.41 10.43 2.03
C GLU A 68 -20.68 9.65 2.38
N VAL A 69 -21.33 9.06 1.38
CA VAL A 69 -22.59 8.31 1.57
C VAL A 69 -22.35 6.93 2.19
N HIS A 70 -21.29 6.23 1.79
CA HIS A 70 -21.10 4.81 2.12
C HIS A 70 -20.01 4.57 3.18
N GLY A 71 -19.18 5.55 3.49
CA GLY A 71 -18.04 5.41 4.41
C GLY A 71 -18.45 5.10 5.85
N GLY A 72 -19.63 5.57 6.27
CA GLY A 72 -20.19 5.27 7.60
C GLY A 72 -20.93 3.93 7.71
N ILE A 73 -21.15 3.24 6.58
CA ILE A 73 -21.90 1.98 6.59
C ILE A 73 -21.03 0.87 7.16
N GLY A 74 -21.59 0.04 8.05
CA GLY A 74 -20.86 -1.02 8.74
C GLY A 74 -20.08 -1.97 7.81
N ARG A 75 -20.59 -2.25 6.60
CA ARG A 75 -19.87 -3.05 5.59
C ARG A 75 -18.59 -2.36 5.10
N THR A 76 -18.66 -1.08 4.78
CA THR A 76 -17.50 -0.28 4.34
C THR A 76 -16.53 -0.09 5.49
N SER A 77 -17.01 0.21 6.70
CA SER A 77 -16.18 0.33 7.89
C SER A 77 -15.47 -0.99 8.24
N ALA A 78 -16.14 -2.13 8.08
CA ALA A 78 -15.53 -3.45 8.27
C ALA A 78 -14.45 -3.74 7.21
N ALA A 79 -14.64 -3.31 5.96
CA ALA A 79 -13.61 -3.38 4.94
C ALA A 79 -12.43 -2.46 5.28
N ALA A 80 -12.71 -1.22 5.69
CA ALA A 80 -11.71 -0.22 6.06
C ALA A 80 -10.83 -0.67 7.25
N LEU A 81 -11.40 -1.40 8.21
CA LEU A 81 -10.65 -1.98 9.34
C LEU A 81 -9.55 -2.96 8.88
N ARG A 82 -9.71 -3.58 7.71
CA ARG A 82 -8.73 -4.50 7.12
C ARG A 82 -7.79 -3.82 6.12
N THR A 83 -7.84 -2.50 6.02
CA THR A 83 -6.97 -1.70 5.18
C THR A 83 -6.01 -0.89 6.04
N GLU A 84 -4.77 -0.74 5.57
CA GLU A 84 -3.77 0.07 6.27
C GLU A 84 -3.00 0.94 5.28
N ILE A 85 -2.75 2.20 5.65
CA ILE A 85 -2.02 3.15 4.82
C ILE A 85 -0.78 3.59 5.58
N PHE A 86 0.40 3.32 5.01
CA PHE A 86 1.67 3.81 5.53
C PHE A 86 2.21 4.94 4.66
N TYR A 87 2.97 5.81 5.32
CA TYR A 87 3.51 7.03 4.72
C TYR A 87 5.04 7.08 4.82
N PRO A 88 5.78 6.23 4.09
CA PRO A 88 7.25 6.28 4.13
C PRO A 88 7.74 7.58 3.47
N PRO A 89 8.49 8.45 4.16
CA PRO A 89 8.86 9.77 3.62
C PRO A 89 9.98 9.72 2.56
N THR A 90 10.77 8.65 2.53
CA THR A 90 11.91 8.51 1.62
C THR A 90 11.97 7.10 1.03
N LEU A 91 12.75 6.92 -0.04
CA LEU A 91 12.98 5.60 -0.63
C LEU A 91 13.60 4.60 0.36
N ALA A 92 14.50 5.05 1.24
CA ALA A 92 15.11 4.20 2.28
C ALA A 92 14.05 3.68 3.26
N HIS A 93 13.16 4.57 3.72
CA HIS A 93 12.04 4.22 4.60
C HIS A 93 11.03 3.28 3.90
N LEU A 94 10.79 3.45 2.59
CA LEU A 94 9.95 2.53 1.82
C LEU A 94 10.56 1.13 1.79
N ARG A 95 11.85 1.04 1.42
CA ARG A 95 12.60 -0.22 1.38
C ARG A 95 12.62 -0.91 2.74
N LEU A 96 12.91 -0.15 3.79
CA LEU A 96 12.91 -0.66 5.16
C LEU A 96 11.54 -1.20 5.55
N THR A 97 10.47 -0.43 5.31
CA THR A 97 9.09 -0.88 5.59
C THR A 97 8.80 -2.20 4.88
N LEU A 98 9.07 -2.28 3.57
CA LEU A 98 8.86 -3.50 2.78
C LEU A 98 9.68 -4.69 3.29
N SER A 99 10.93 -4.47 3.69
CA SER A 99 11.79 -5.53 4.23
C SER A 99 11.38 -6.01 5.62
N MET A 100 10.68 -5.17 6.39
CA MET A 100 10.23 -5.50 7.74
C MET A 100 8.79 -6.02 7.77
N LEU A 101 8.07 -6.07 6.65
CA LEU A 101 6.74 -6.67 6.60
C LEU A 101 6.86 -8.18 6.82
N HIS A 102 6.28 -8.66 7.92
CA HIS A 102 6.22 -10.07 8.24
C HIS A 102 4.93 -10.39 8.98
N GLU A 103 4.47 -11.63 8.87
CA GLU A 103 3.45 -12.16 9.76
C GLU A 103 4.03 -12.36 11.16
N TYR A 104 3.20 -12.21 12.18
CA TYR A 104 3.61 -12.45 13.56
C TYR A 104 4.00 -13.94 13.76
N ASP A 105 5.24 -14.16 14.21
CA ASP A 105 5.84 -15.48 14.44
C ASP A 105 6.43 -15.59 15.87
N ASP A 106 5.74 -15.03 16.86
CA ASP A 106 6.05 -15.07 18.31
C ASP A 106 7.43 -14.55 18.80
N THR A 107 8.32 -14.17 17.88
CA THR A 107 9.72 -13.82 18.17
C THR A 107 9.99 -12.33 18.11
N VAL A 108 9.45 -11.65 17.09
CA VAL A 108 9.65 -10.23 16.85
C VAL A 108 8.29 -9.57 16.64
N HIS A 109 7.97 -8.60 17.49
CA HIS A 109 6.74 -7.82 17.37
C HIS A 109 7.06 -6.33 17.19
N HIS A 110 6.87 -5.85 15.97
CA HIS A 110 6.92 -4.43 15.64
C HIS A 110 5.55 -3.96 15.17
N ARG A 111 4.92 -3.09 15.97
CA ARG A 111 3.50 -2.67 15.83
C ARG A 111 3.07 -2.25 14.42
N LYS A 112 3.99 -1.71 13.60
CA LYS A 112 3.68 -1.20 12.26
C LYS A 112 3.95 -2.18 11.12
N THR A 113 4.75 -3.21 11.35
CA THR A 113 5.25 -4.08 10.27
C THR A 113 5.00 -5.56 10.52
N THR A 114 4.70 -5.91 11.77
CA THR A 114 4.19 -7.22 12.15
C THR A 114 2.68 -7.24 11.92
N LEU A 115 2.25 -8.11 11.01
CA LEU A 115 0.86 -8.27 10.61
C LEU A 115 0.29 -9.55 11.22
N ALA A 116 -0.99 -9.53 11.59
CA ALA A 116 -1.69 -10.73 12.07
C ALA A 116 -1.93 -11.76 10.94
N VAL A 117 -2.00 -11.28 9.69
CA VAL A 117 -2.23 -12.07 8.47
C VAL A 117 -1.52 -11.35 7.33
N ALA A 118 -0.94 -12.11 6.38
CA ALA A 118 -0.29 -11.57 5.20
C ALA A 118 -1.25 -10.70 4.37
N PRO A 119 -0.74 -9.59 3.82
CA PRO A 119 -1.53 -8.75 2.95
C PRO A 119 -1.74 -9.46 1.61
N THR A 120 -3.00 -9.60 1.23
CA THR A 120 -3.41 -10.14 -0.08
C THR A 120 -3.32 -9.11 -1.21
N LEU A 121 -3.19 -7.83 -0.86
CA LEU A 121 -3.01 -6.73 -1.80
C LEU A 121 -2.03 -5.70 -1.24
N LEU A 122 -1.04 -5.34 -2.06
CA LEU A 122 -0.09 -4.27 -1.78
C LEU A 122 -0.17 -3.20 -2.87
N VAL A 123 -0.54 -1.98 -2.49
CA VAL A 123 -0.67 -0.82 -3.38
C VAL A 123 0.52 0.10 -3.16
N LEU A 124 1.30 0.35 -4.21
CA LEU A 124 2.41 1.28 -4.21
C LEU A 124 2.00 2.56 -4.95
N HIS A 125 1.57 3.56 -4.18
CA HIS A 125 1.02 4.81 -4.72
C HIS A 125 2.13 5.85 -4.93
N GLU A 126 2.16 6.48 -6.10
CA GLU A 126 3.08 7.57 -6.46
C GLU A 126 4.57 7.23 -6.23
N LEU A 127 5.00 6.02 -6.63
CA LEU A 127 6.40 5.60 -6.50
C LEU A 127 7.41 6.54 -7.19
N SER A 128 7.01 7.17 -8.29
CA SER A 128 7.80 8.15 -9.04
C SER A 128 8.29 9.31 -8.16
N ALA A 129 7.48 9.74 -7.19
CA ALA A 129 7.81 10.87 -6.32
C ALA A 129 9.09 10.65 -5.49
N TYR A 130 9.43 9.40 -5.16
CA TYR A 130 10.67 9.09 -4.44
C TYR A 130 11.92 9.33 -5.28
N PHE A 131 11.84 9.17 -6.60
CA PHE A 131 12.97 9.31 -7.51
C PHE A 131 13.17 10.78 -7.92
N THR A 132 12.10 11.55 -8.02
CA THR A 132 12.19 12.99 -8.28
C THR A 132 12.88 13.73 -7.14
N ALA A 133 12.57 13.38 -5.88
CA ALA A 133 13.19 14.01 -4.70
C ALA A 133 14.70 13.75 -4.59
N GLN A 134 15.19 12.58 -5.05
CA GLN A 134 16.62 12.30 -5.11
C GLN A 134 17.32 13.06 -6.24
N ALA A 135 16.66 13.24 -7.39
CA ALA A 135 17.22 14.00 -8.50
C ALA A 135 17.51 15.46 -8.14
N THR A 136 16.69 16.07 -7.28
CA THR A 136 16.88 17.46 -6.80
C THR A 136 18.05 17.63 -5.82
N GLN A 137 18.51 16.56 -5.16
CA GLN A 137 19.65 16.60 -4.23
C GLN A 137 21.01 16.32 -4.89
N ALA A 138 21.02 15.95 -6.18
CA ALA A 138 22.22 15.60 -6.94
C ALA A 138 22.71 16.71 -7.88
N THR A 139 22.08 17.90 -7.83
CA THR A 139 22.45 19.13 -8.57
C THR A 139 22.79 20.23 -7.58
#